data_AF-A0A919VIV0-F1
#
_entry.id   AF-A0A919VIV0-F1
#
_cell.length_a   1.000
_cell.length_b   1.000
_cell.length_c   1.000
_cell.angle_alpha   90.00
_cell.angle_beta   90.00
_cell.angle_gamma   90.00
#
_symmetry.space_group_name_H-M   'P 1'
#
loop_
_entity.id
_entity.type
_entity.pdbx_description
1 polymer ?
#
loop_
_entity_poly.entity_id
_entity_poly.type
_entity_poly.pdbx_seq_one_letter_code
_entity_poly.pdbx_strand_id
1 'polypeptide(L)' 'MTPRAAVIAGFAALLVVAVVADLVARRAGSGVRPLAATLTAALRTRGGRVVVLAAWLWLGWHFLAR' A
#
# COMPACT_ATOMS: atom_id res chain seq x y z
N MET A 1 -23.99 3.77 -9.67
CA MET A 1 -22.95 3.80 -8.62
C MET A 1 -22.55 5.24 -8.38
N THR A 2 -22.45 5.67 -7.11
CA THR A 2 -21.99 7.03 -6.81
C THR A 2 -20.46 7.11 -6.92
N PRO A 3 -19.87 8.27 -7.27
CA PRO A 3 -18.42 8.43 -7.36
C PRO A 3 -17.70 8.01 -6.07
N ARG A 4 -18.29 8.34 -4.91
CA ARG A 4 -17.80 7.97 -3.58
C ARG A 4 -17.72 6.45 -3.38
N ALA A 5 -18.74 5.70 -3.83
CA ALA A 5 -18.76 4.24 -3.69
C ALA A 5 -17.68 3.58 -4.56
N ALA A 6 -17.46 4.09 -5.78
CA ALA A 6 -16.41 3.60 -6.67
C ALA A 6 -15.02 3.82 -6.08
N VAL A 7 -14.78 5.00 -5.50
CA VAL A 7 -13.53 5.31 -4.79
C VAL A 7 -13.33 4.36 -3.61
N ILE A 8 -14.32 4.20 -2.73
CA ILE A 8 -14.21 3.30 -1.57
C ILE A 8 -13.91 1.87 -2.02
N ALA A 9 -14.59 1.37 -3.05
CA ALA A 9 -14.37 0.03 -3.58
C ALA A 9 -12.95 -0.14 -4.14
N GLY A 10 -12.43 0.86 -4.85
CA GLY A 10 -11.06 0.84 -5.37
C GLY A 10 -10.00 0.77 -4.26
N PHE A 11 -10.14 1.59 -3.22
CA PHE A 11 -9.24 1.53 -2.06
C PHE A 11 -9.37 0.24 -1.26
N ALA A 12 -10.59 -0.27 -1.09
CA ALA A 12 -10.81 -1.56 -0.44
C ALA A 12 -10.15 -2.70 -1.22
N ALA A 13 -10.26 -2.70 -2.55
CA ALA A 13 -9.60 -3.69 -3.40
C ALA A 13 -8.06 -3.61 -3.28
N LEU A 14 -7.50 -2.40 -3.33
CA LEU A 14 -6.04 -2.20 -3.12
C LEU A 14 -5.59 -2.69 -1.75
N LEU A 15 -6.37 -2.41 -0.70
CA LEU A 15 -6.08 -2.89 0.65
C LEU A 15 -6.10 -4.42 0.73
N VAL A 16 -7.13 -5.06 0.14
CA VAL A 16 -7.24 -6.52 0.11
C VAL A 16 -6.04 -7.13 -0.61
N VAL A 17 -5.66 -6.59 -1.77
CA VAL A 17 -4.48 -7.08 -2.51
C VAL A 17 -3.21 -6.95 -1.68
N ALA A 18 -3.00 -5.80 -1.01
CA ALA A 18 -1.84 -5.59 -0.15
C ALA A 18 -1.78 -6.58 1.02
N VAL A 19 -2.92 -6.81 1.70
CA VAL A 19 -3.01 -7.76 2.82
C VAL A 19 -2.78 -9.17 2.35
N VAL A 20 -3.41 -9.60 1.25
CA VAL A 20 -3.24 -10.94 0.69
C VAL A 20 -1.78 -11.16 0.29
N ALA A 21 -1.14 -10.18 -0.37
CA ALA A 21 0.27 -10.25 -0.73
C ALA A 21 1.18 -10.40 0.50
N ASP A 22 0.92 -9.65 1.58
CA ASP A 22 1.69 -9.76 2.82
C ASP A 22 1.48 -11.11 3.53
N LEU A 23 0.25 -11.62 3.54
CA LEU A 23 -0.06 -12.93 4.11
C LEU A 23 0.62 -14.05 3.32
N VAL A 24 0.62 -13.97 2.00
CA VAL A 24 1.36 -14.90 1.14
C VAL A 24 2.86 -14.78 1.37
N ALA A 25 3.38 -13.55 1.50
CA ALA A 25 4.79 -13.29 1.77
C ALA A 25 5.28 -13.91 3.08
N ARG A 26 4.43 -13.95 4.10
CA ARG A 26 4.71 -14.55 5.42
C ARG A 26 4.70 -16.07 5.43
N ARG A 27 4.18 -16.74 4.40
CA ARG A 27 4.16 -18.21 4.34
C ARG A 27 5.59 -18.75 4.15
N ALA A 28 5.90 -19.84 4.84
CA ALA A 28 7.18 -20.53 4.68
C ALA A 28 7.36 -20.97 3.22
N GLY A 29 8.53 -20.65 2.63
CA GLY A 29 8.83 -20.94 1.23
C GLY A 29 8.35 -19.91 0.21
N SER A 30 7.77 -18.78 0.64
CA SER A 30 7.42 -17.71 -0.29
C SER A 30 8.68 -16.98 -0.80
N GLY A 31 8.74 -16.71 -2.11
CA GLY A 31 9.77 -15.87 -2.73
C GLY A 31 9.51 -14.37 -2.59
N VAL A 32 8.40 -13.97 -1.95
CA VAL A 32 7.98 -12.58 -1.81
C VAL A 32 8.36 -12.09 -0.43
N ARG A 33 8.98 -10.91 -0.34
CA ARG A 33 9.32 -10.30 0.95
C ARG A 33 8.09 -9.68 1.61
N PRO A 34 7.91 -9.85 2.94
CA PRO A 34 6.84 -9.18 3.68
C PRO A 34 6.85 -7.66 3.49
N LEU A 35 5.68 -7.03 3.53
CA LEU A 35 5.53 -5.58 3.36
C LEU A 35 6.39 -4.79 4.33
N ALA A 36 6.53 -5.26 5.57
CA ALA A 36 7.38 -4.62 6.56
C ALA A 36 8.86 -4.60 6.12
N ALA A 37 9.36 -5.69 5.54
CA ALA A 37 10.73 -5.80 5.08
C ALA A 37 10.97 -4.97 3.81
N THR A 38 10.00 -4.92 2.90
CA THR A 38 10.08 -4.09 1.68
C THR A 38 10.00 -2.61 2.00
N LEU A 39 9.12 -2.19 2.91
CA LEU A 39 9.06 -0.81 3.40
C LEU A 39 10.35 -0.42 4.11
N THR A 40 10.88 -1.27 4.98
CA THR A 40 12.17 -1.03 5.65
C THR A 40 13.30 -0.85 4.63
N ALA A 41 13.33 -1.66 3.58
CA ALA A 41 14.31 -1.51 2.50
C ALA A 41 14.10 -0.24 1.69
N ALA A 42 12.85 0.09 1.33
CA ALA A 42 12.52 1.31 0.60
C ALA A 42 12.95 2.56 1.36
N LEU A 43 12.68 2.61 2.67
CA LEU A 43 13.04 3.72 3.55
C LEU A 43 14.55 3.89 3.79
N ARG A 44 15.38 2.92 3.38
CA ARG A 44 16.85 3.09 3.40
C ARG A 44 17.37 3.93 2.24
N THR A 45 16.58 4.12 1.18
CA THR A 45 16.97 4.89 -0.01
C THR A 45 16.23 6.23 -0.07
N ARG A 46 16.87 7.26 -0.64
CA ARG A 46 16.21 8.56 -0.86
C ARG A 46 15.00 8.42 -1.80
N GLY A 47 15.15 7.67 -2.89
CA GLY A 47 14.07 7.41 -3.84
C GLY A 47 12.89 6.69 -3.20
N GLY A 48 13.14 5.62 -2.42
CA GLY A 48 12.07 4.91 -1.72
C GLY A 48 11.35 5.76 -0.69
N ARG A 49 12.04 6.64 0.05
CA ARG A 49 11.39 7.62 0.95
C ARG A 49 10.46 8.56 0.20
N VAL A 50 10.87 9.08 -0.96
CA VAL A 50 10.04 9.95 -1.80
C VAL A 50 8.80 9.20 -2.28
N VAL A 51 8.94 7.95 -2.72
CA VAL A 51 7.80 7.13 -3.14
C VAL A 51 6.82 6.89 -1.99
N VAL A 52 7.32 6.52 -0.79
CA VAL A 52 6.49 6.31 0.39
C VAL A 52 5.76 7.59 0.80
N LEU A 53 6.46 8.73 0.80
CA LEU A 53 5.87 10.04 1.09
C LEU A 53 4.81 10.45 0.06
N ALA A 54 5.07 10.23 -1.23
CA ALA A 54 4.13 10.53 -2.30
C ALA A 54 2.87 9.66 -2.18
N ALA A 55 3.03 8.36 -1.90
CA ALA A 55 1.92 7.45 -1.66
C ALA A 55 1.10 7.88 -0.43
N TRP A 56 1.77 8.29 0.65
CA TRP A 56 1.12 8.80 1.85
C TRP A 56 0.36 10.11 1.60
N LEU A 57 0.97 11.05 0.88
CA LEU A 57 0.33 12.33 0.51
C LEU A 57 -0.88 12.11 -0.40
N TRP A 58 -0.76 11.18 -1.37
CA TRP A 58 -1.87 10.81 -2.25
C TRP A 58 -3.03 10.18 -1.45
N LEU A 59 -2.73 9.26 -0.53
CA LEU A 59 -3.75 8.70 0.37
C LEU A 59 -4.37 9.79 1.23
N GLY A 60 -3.54 10.62 1.88
CA GLY A 60 -3.97 11.71 2.75
C GLY A 60 -4.89 12.68 2.03
N TRP A 61 -4.50 13.16 0.85
CA TRP A 61 -5.36 14.01 0.03
C TRP A 61 -6.69 13.32 -0.29
N HIS A 62 -6.65 12.05 -0.68
CA HIS A 62 -7.84 11.34 -1.09
C HIS A 62 -8.78 10.97 0.06
N PHE A 63 -8.30 10.92 1.31
CA PHE A 63 -9.09 10.57 2.50
C PHE A 63 -9.42 11.77 3.42
N LEU A 64 -8.53 12.77 3.54
CA LEU A 64 -8.71 13.97 4.39
C LEU A 64 -9.30 15.17 3.64
N ALA A 65 -9.05 15.33 2.34
CA ALA A 65 -9.56 16.48 1.59
C ALA A 65 -11.00 16.28 1.08
N ARG A 66 -11.72 15.28 1.62
CA ARG A 66 -13.10 14.92 1.32
C ARG A 66 -13.83 14.50 2.60
#